data_AF-A0A950QGN9-F1
#
_entry.id   AF-A0A950QGN9-F1
#
_cell.length_a   1.000
_cell.length_b   1.000
_cell.length_c   1.000
_cell.angle_alpha   90.00
_cell.angle_beta   90.00
_cell.angle_gamma   90.00
#
_symmetry.space_group_name_H-M   'P 1'
#
loop_
_entity.id
_entity.type
_entity.pdbx_description
1 polymer ?
#
loop_
_entity_poly.entity_id
_entity_poly.type
_entity_poly.pdbx_seq_one_letter_code
_entity_poly.pdbx_strand_id
1 'polypeptide(L)'
;WDELDQTLKSSVFHTDKFPTATFVSTQSTKTGPNTGTVTGNLTIAGVTKPVTLNVTFNGGRNSPFPLQPYRIGFDATGTVKRSDFGLTHVIWSGMVSDEVSLSIECELEKK
;
A
#
# COMPACT_ATOMS: atom_id res chain seq x y z
N TRP A 1 6.74 15.95 -14.80
CA TRP A 1 6.33 14.68 -14.19
C TRP A 1 7.24 13.54 -14.65
N ASP A 2 7.50 13.40 -15.94
CA ASP A 2 8.40 12.36 -16.48
C ASP A 2 9.83 12.36 -15.88
N GLU A 3 10.45 13.53 -15.69
CA GLU A 3 11.78 13.63 -15.05
C GLU A 3 11.76 13.21 -13.57
N LEU A 4 10.67 13.52 -12.87
CA LEU A 4 10.46 13.07 -11.48
C LEU A 4 10.30 11.56 -11.45
N ASP A 5 9.51 10.98 -12.36
CA ASP A 5 9.31 9.53 -12.44
C ASP A 5 10.61 8.79 -12.79
N GLN A 6 11.43 9.34 -13.69
CA GLN A 6 12.76 8.79 -13.97
C GLN A 6 13.65 8.84 -12.73
N THR A 7 13.62 9.95 -11.98
CA THR A 7 14.37 10.10 -10.72
C THR A 7 13.88 9.10 -9.67
N LEU A 8 12.57 8.93 -9.52
CA LEU A 8 11.97 7.97 -8.59
C LEU A 8 12.39 6.54 -8.95
N LYS A 9 12.32 6.15 -10.23
CA LYS A 9 12.71 4.82 -10.70
C LYS A 9 14.19 4.52 -10.48
N SER A 10 15.06 5.45 -10.86
CA SER A 10 16.52 5.22 -10.90
C SER A 10 17.20 5.51 -9.57
N SER A 11 16.99 6.69 -9.00
CA SER A 11 17.75 7.21 -7.85
C SER A 11 17.09 6.94 -6.50
N VAL A 12 15.78 6.68 -6.47
CA VAL A 12 15.04 6.44 -5.23
C VAL A 12 14.76 4.95 -5.04
N PHE A 13 14.00 4.33 -5.96
CA PHE A 13 13.53 2.96 -5.79
C PHE A 13 14.44 1.90 -6.41
N HIS A 14 15.39 2.28 -7.27
CA HIS A 14 16.29 1.37 -7.99
C HIS A 14 15.53 0.21 -8.66
N THR A 15 14.53 0.56 -9.48
CA THR A 15 13.58 -0.43 -10.06
C THR A 15 14.22 -1.40 -11.05
N ASP A 16 15.43 -1.11 -11.52
CA ASP A 16 16.27 -2.04 -12.29
C ASP A 16 16.66 -3.28 -11.47
N LYS A 17 16.87 -3.11 -10.16
CA LYS A 17 17.20 -4.20 -9.21
C LYS A 17 15.99 -4.69 -8.43
N PHE A 18 15.08 -3.78 -8.09
CA PHE A 18 13.91 -4.05 -7.26
C PHE A 18 12.62 -3.62 -7.99
N PRO A 19 12.18 -4.40 -9.00
CA PRO A 19 11.09 -4.00 -9.88
C PRO A 19 9.71 -4.03 -9.20
N THR A 20 9.60 -4.60 -8.00
CA THR A 20 8.33 -4.84 -7.32
C THR A 20 8.43 -4.53 -5.84
N ALA A 21 7.48 -3.75 -5.33
CA ALA A 21 7.19 -3.66 -3.91
C ALA A 21 6.13 -4.70 -3.54
N THR A 22 6.30 -5.39 -2.42
CA THR A 22 5.39 -6.46 -2.00
C THR A 22 4.90 -6.25 -0.59
N PHE A 23 3.62 -6.51 -0.35
CA PHE A 23 3.06 -6.60 0.99
C PHE A 23 2.50 -8.01 1.18
N VAL A 24 3.00 -8.71 2.20
CA VAL A 24 2.54 -10.05 2.56
C VAL A 24 1.92 -9.99 3.95
N SER A 25 0.61 -10.19 4.05
CA SER A 25 -0.08 -10.19 5.33
C SER A 25 0.36 -11.35 6.21
N THR A 26 0.47 -11.08 7.51
CA THR A 26 0.82 -12.06 8.54
C THR A 26 -0.30 -12.22 9.56
N GLN A 27 -1.12 -11.19 9.78
CA GLN A 27 -2.24 -11.21 10.71
C GLN A 27 -3.33 -10.23 10.29
N SER A 28 -4.59 -10.60 10.52
CA SER A 28 -5.74 -9.71 10.40
C SER A 28 -6.57 -9.76 11.68
N THR A 29 -6.97 -8.60 12.18
CA THR A 29 -7.76 -8.47 13.41
C THR A 29 -8.99 -7.60 13.12
N LYS A 30 -10.18 -8.10 13.41
CA LYS A 30 -11.41 -7.30 13.36
C LYS A 30 -11.46 -6.38 14.59
N THR A 31 -11.66 -5.09 14.38
CA THR A 31 -11.68 -4.07 15.45
C THR A 31 -13.05 -3.42 15.64
N GLY A 32 -13.98 -3.63 14.71
CA GLY A 32 -15.35 -3.16 14.78
C GLY A 32 -16.25 -3.83 13.75
N PRO A 33 -17.52 -3.40 13.58
CA PRO A 33 -18.46 -4.04 12.65
C PRO A 33 -17.91 -4.16 11.23
N ASN A 34 -17.32 -3.07 10.73
CA ASN A 34 -16.77 -2.92 9.38
C ASN A 34 -15.31 -2.47 9.38
N THR A 35 -14.62 -2.55 10.52
CA THR A 35 -13.23 -2.08 10.65
C THR A 35 -12.33 -3.19 11.17
N GLY A 36 -11.06 -3.13 10.80
CA GLY A 36 -10.04 -4.05 11.24
C GLY A 36 -8.63 -3.48 11.05
N THR A 37 -7.65 -4.28 11.41
CA THR A 37 -6.25 -4.05 11.09
C THR A 37 -5.68 -5.25 10.36
N VAL A 38 -4.75 -5.00 9.45
CA VAL A 38 -3.97 -6.03 8.77
C VAL A 38 -2.50 -5.70 8.96
N THR A 39 -1.79 -6.57 9.68
CA THR A 39 -0.35 -6.50 9.82
C THR A 39 0.29 -7.41 8.78
N GLY A 40 1.36 -6.93 8.17
CA GLY A 40 2.12 -7.69 7.18
C GLY A 40 3.52 -7.14 6.97
N ASN A 41 4.30 -7.86 6.19
CA ASN A 41 5.66 -7.47 5.82
C ASN A 41 5.61 -6.71 4.49
N LEU A 42 5.94 -5.41 4.55
CA LEU A 42 6.13 -4.56 3.38
C LEU A 42 7.60 -4.62 2.96
N THR A 43 7.85 -4.91 1.69
CA THR A 43 9.20 -4.89 1.09
C THR A 43 9.25 -3.82 0.01
N ILE A 44 10.18 -2.88 0.15
CA ILE A 44 10.44 -1.81 -0.82
C ILE A 44 11.96 -1.69 -0.98
N ALA A 45 12.44 -1.61 -2.23
CA ALA A 45 13.86 -1.48 -2.57
C ALA A 45 14.76 -2.53 -1.85
N GLY A 46 14.26 -3.75 -1.68
CA GLY A 46 14.98 -4.86 -1.04
C GLY A 46 14.98 -4.84 0.50
N VAL A 47 14.40 -3.81 1.14
CA VAL A 47 14.27 -3.73 2.60
C VAL A 47 12.86 -4.14 3.02
N THR A 48 12.75 -5.06 3.97
CA THR A 48 11.47 -5.54 4.52
C THR A 48 11.23 -4.99 5.92
N LYS A 49 10.03 -4.46 6.18
CA LYS A 49 9.58 -3.96 7.49
C LYS A 49 8.14 -4.41 7.78
N PRO A 50 7.81 -4.70 9.06
CA PRO A 50 6.42 -4.92 9.45
C PRO A 50 5.64 -3.60 9.39
N VAL A 51 4.46 -3.65 8.77
CA VAL A 51 3.53 -2.52 8.65
C VAL A 51 2.13 -2.99 9.01
N THR A 52 1.41 -2.17 9.78
CA THR A 52 -0.01 -2.40 10.09
C THR A 52 -0.86 -1.38 9.35
N LEU A 53 -1.82 -1.88 8.60
CA LEU A 53 -2.81 -1.10 7.88
C LEU A 53 -4.13 -1.12 8.63
N ASN A 54 -4.79 0.02 8.75
CA ASN A 54 -6.18 0.13 9.17
C ASN A 54 -7.06 -0.17 7.97
N VAL A 55 -8.01 -1.08 8.12
CA VAL A 55 -8.87 -1.54 7.02
C VAL A 55 -10.32 -1.23 7.33
N THR A 56 -11.02 -0.70 6.32
CA THR A 56 -12.47 -0.49 6.34
C THR A 56 -13.11 -1.36 5.27
N PHE A 57 -14.14 -2.10 5.66
CA PHE A 57 -15.00 -2.82 4.73
C PHE A 57 -16.12 -1.89 4.26
N ASN A 58 -16.18 -1.66 2.95
CA ASN A 58 -17.13 -0.74 2.33
C ASN A 58 -18.46 -1.40 1.95
N GLY A 59 -18.61 -2.68 2.26
CA GLY A 59 -19.77 -3.47 1.88
C GLY A 59 -19.53 -4.25 0.59
N GLY A 60 -20.58 -4.95 0.16
CA GLY A 60 -20.57 -5.68 -1.09
C GLY A 60 -21.96 -5.79 -1.68
N ARG A 61 -22.04 -5.79 -3.01
CA ARG A 61 -23.29 -5.82 -3.75
C ARG A 61 -23.20 -6.74 -4.96
N ASN A 62 -24.35 -7.29 -5.35
CA ASN A 62 -24.51 -7.84 -6.68
C ASN A 62 -24.49 -6.69 -7.69
N SER A 63 -23.93 -6.95 -8.86
CA SER A 63 -24.05 -6.03 -9.97
C SER A 63 -25.51 -5.90 -10.42
N PRO A 64 -25.96 -4.70 -10.83
CA PRO A 64 -27.28 -4.54 -11.45
C PRO A 64 -27.38 -5.21 -12.83
N PHE A 65 -26.26 -5.62 -13.42
CA PHE A 65 -26.24 -6.29 -14.72
C PHE A 65 -26.29 -7.81 -14.56
N PRO A 66 -27.13 -8.51 -15.36
CA PRO A 66 -27.15 -9.97 -15.39
C PRO A 66 -25.75 -10.54 -15.68
N LEU A 67 -25.41 -11.66 -15.04
CA LEU A 67 -24.15 -12.41 -15.21
C LEU A 67 -22.87 -11.75 -14.67
N GLN A 68 -22.96 -10.58 -14.02
CA GLN A 68 -21.79 -10.00 -13.34
C GLN A 68 -21.65 -10.52 -11.89
N PRO A 69 -20.43 -10.78 -11.41
CA PRO A 69 -20.19 -11.38 -10.09
C PRO A 69 -20.48 -10.40 -8.95
N TYR A 70 -20.71 -10.97 -7.76
CA TYR A 70 -20.77 -10.22 -6.51
C TYR A 70 -19.41 -9.58 -6.22
N ARG A 71 -19.43 -8.30 -5.84
CA ARG A 71 -18.23 -7.50 -5.55
C ARG A 71 -18.21 -7.03 -4.12
N ILE A 72 -17.02 -6.95 -3.53
CA ILE A 72 -16.76 -6.38 -2.21
C ILE A 72 -15.71 -5.28 -2.29
N GLY A 73 -15.88 -4.23 -1.49
CA GLY A 73 -14.96 -3.10 -1.44
C GLY A 73 -14.23 -3.01 -0.11
N PHE A 74 -12.94 -2.65 -0.14
CA PHE A 74 -12.15 -2.33 1.04
C PHE A 74 -11.28 -1.11 0.79
N ASP A 75 -11.12 -0.32 1.86
CA ASP A 75 -10.08 0.70 1.95
C ASP A 75 -9.06 0.28 3.00
N ALA A 76 -7.78 0.54 2.74
CA ALA A 76 -6.73 0.38 3.72
C ALA A 76 -5.84 1.62 3.80
N THR A 77 -5.54 2.06 5.01
CA THR A 77 -4.67 3.21 5.27
C THR A 77 -3.54 2.86 6.22
N GLY A 78 -2.41 3.54 6.07
CA GLY A 78 -1.27 3.42 6.97
C GLY A 78 -0.28 4.54 6.75
N THR A 79 0.73 4.63 7.61
CA THR A 79 1.83 5.56 7.43
C THR A 79 3.14 4.80 7.61
N VAL A 80 4.09 5.06 6.71
CA VAL A 80 5.45 4.51 6.79
C VAL A 80 6.46 5.63 6.72
N LYS A 81 7.66 5.41 7.27
CA LYS A 81 8.79 6.30 7.04
C LYS A 81 9.64 5.74 5.91
N ARG A 82 9.89 6.54 4.88
CA ARG A 82 10.68 6.09 3.73
C ARG A 82 12.15 5.88 4.11
N SER A 83 12.64 6.57 5.14
CA SER A 83 13.96 6.34 5.74
C SER A 83 14.13 4.92 6.32
N ASP A 84 13.07 4.28 6.83
CA ASP A 84 13.13 2.90 7.33
C ASP A 84 13.45 1.88 6.22
N PHE A 85 13.17 2.25 4.96
CA PHE A 85 13.47 1.47 3.77
C PHE A 85 14.75 1.93 3.06
N GLY A 86 15.52 2.84 3.66
CA GLY A 86 16.74 3.39 3.06
C GLY A 86 16.49 4.44 1.97
N LEU A 87 15.24 4.87 1.76
CA LEU A 87 14.87 5.81 0.71
C LEU A 87 15.10 7.27 1.15
N THR A 88 16.35 7.63 1.40
CA THR A 88 16.74 8.91 2.02
C THR A 88 16.98 10.06 1.05
N HIS A 89 16.85 9.81 -0.25
CA HIS A 89 17.04 10.81 -1.30
C HIS A 89 16.23 12.07 -0.98
N VAL A 90 16.88 13.24 -0.97
CA VAL A 90 16.28 14.56 -0.67
C VAL A 90 15.50 14.69 0.65
N ILE A 91 15.64 13.77 1.62
CA ILE A 91 15.10 13.99 2.97
C ILE A 91 15.79 15.19 3.62
N TRP A 92 17.12 15.26 3.50
CA TRP A 92 17.96 16.23 4.20
C TRP A 92 17.72 17.69 3.79
N SER A 93 17.11 17.93 2.61
CA SER A 93 16.75 19.28 2.16
C SER A 93 15.44 19.78 2.78
N GLY A 94 14.69 18.94 3.51
CA GLY A 94 13.39 19.27 4.09
C GLY A 94 12.27 19.45 3.04
N MET A 95 12.56 19.25 1.75
CA MET A 95 11.61 19.47 0.66
C MET A 95 10.62 18.32 0.49
N VAL A 96 10.97 17.11 0.96
CA VAL A 96 10.13 15.91 0.82
C VAL A 96 10.07 15.18 2.16
N SER A 97 8.85 15.04 2.68
CA SER A 97 8.54 14.38 3.96
C SER A 97 9.19 12.98 4.05
N ASP A 98 9.61 12.61 5.26
CA ASP A 98 9.99 11.23 5.56
C ASP A 98 8.76 10.33 5.74
N GLU A 99 7.67 10.87 6.30
CA GLU A 99 6.40 10.17 6.45
C GLU A 99 5.64 10.13 5.12
N VAL A 100 5.21 8.92 4.74
CA VAL A 100 4.42 8.64 3.55
C VAL A 100 3.14 7.95 3.97
N SER A 101 2.01 8.59 3.65
CA SER A 101 0.69 7.99 3.82
C SER A 101 0.42 6.99 2.71
N LEU A 102 -0.01 5.79 3.09
CA LEU A 102 -0.50 4.74 2.22
C LEU A 102 -2.02 4.83 2.17
N SER A 103 -2.58 4.85 0.96
CA SER A 103 -4.01 4.71 0.70
C SER A 103 -4.19 3.63 -0.36
N ILE A 104 -4.98 2.61 -0.04
CA ILE A 104 -5.25 1.47 -0.90
C ILE A 104 -6.77 1.35 -0.99
N GLU A 105 -7.29 1.43 -2.21
CA GLU A 105 -8.71 1.25 -2.50
C GLU A 105 -8.82 0.01 -3.39
N CYS A 106 -9.64 -0.95 -2.99
CA CYS A 106 -9.76 -2.23 -3.69
C CYS A 106 -11.21 -2.65 -3.87
N GLU A 107 -11.53 -3.10 -5.07
CA GLU A 107 -12.74 -3.87 -5.38
C GLU A 107 -12.34 -5.30 -5.74
N LEU A 108 -12.97 -6.27 -5.09
CA LEU A 108 -12.68 -7.69 -5.25
C LEU A 108 -13.92 -8.42 -5.75
N GLU A 109 -13.74 -9.30 -6.72
CA GLU A 109 -14.80 -10.15 -7.26
C GLU A 109 -14.65 -11.57 -6.72
N LYS A 110 -15.77 -12.25 -6.48
CA LYS A 110 -15.75 -13.68 -6.17
C LYS A 110 -15.23 -14.44 -7.41
N LYS A 111 -14.18 -15.24 -7.21
CA LYS A 111 -13.63 -16.14 -8.23
C LYS A 111 -14.54 -17.34 -8.50
#